data_AF-A0A357J2P9-F1
#
_entry.id   AF-A0A357J2P9-F1
#
_cell.length_a   1.000
_cell.length_b   1.000
_cell.length_c   1.000
_cell.angle_alpha   90.00
_cell.angle_beta   90.00
_cell.angle_gamma   90.00
#
_symmetry.space_group_name_H-M   'P 1'
#
loop_
_entity.id
_entity.type
_entity.pdbx_description
1 polymer ?
#
loop_
_entity_poly.entity_id
_entity_poly.type
_entity_poly.pdbx_seq_one_letter_code
_entity_poly.pdbx_strand_id
1 'polypeptide(L)'
;MYSIRLFIRTQVVLIPLFFLLSCLTYESVSVRLTEKTPPGVSVPLLVGGFHLKGGVQHRVDLSGLRNSLELSLRERGFSVITAEESLAILNRAGLDAGRELTVDELLRISSRSPGRIWLQGYLDVQRTPDLAEDRWQLALGVQLIDLRDGQPIAETRVYGHDLHHVTDRVVFECTRRISDSIFDLLSP
;
A
#
# COMPACT_ATOMS: atom_id res chain seq x y z
N MET A 1 3.74 -35.02 40.03
CA MET A 1 2.67 -35.09 39.01
C MET A 1 2.07 -33.70 38.73
N TYR A 2 2.82 -32.76 38.15
CA TYR A 2 2.31 -31.40 37.82
C TYR A 2 2.55 -30.97 36.35
N SER A 3 3.31 -31.73 35.54
CA SER A 3 3.66 -31.29 34.18
C SER A 3 2.64 -31.59 33.08
N ILE A 4 1.63 -32.44 33.33
CA ILE A 4 0.68 -32.84 32.28
C ILE A 4 -0.46 -31.82 32.09
N ARG A 5 -0.84 -31.10 33.16
CA ARG A 5 -1.95 -30.11 33.11
C ARG A 5 -1.58 -28.81 32.39
N LEU A 6 -0.30 -28.45 32.32
CA LEU A 6 0.16 -27.25 31.60
C LEU A 6 0.21 -27.48 30.09
N PHE A 7 0.62 -28.67 29.66
CA PHE A 7 0.79 -29.03 28.25
C PHE A 7 -0.53 -29.05 27.47
N ILE A 8 -1.62 -29.49 28.13
CA ILE A 8 -2.96 -29.52 27.52
C ILE A 8 -3.55 -28.10 27.34
N ARG A 9 -3.24 -27.16 28.25
CA ARG A 9 -3.72 -25.76 28.14
C ARG A 9 -3.07 -25.00 26.97
N THR A 10 -1.81 -25.28 26.66
CA THR A 10 -1.09 -24.57 25.59
C THR A 10 -1.54 -25.01 24.20
N GLN A 11 -1.87 -26.30 24.01
CA GLN A 11 -2.31 -26.80 22.70
C GLN A 11 -3.75 -26.40 22.34
N VAL A 12 -4.64 -26.25 23.32
CA VAL A 12 -6.03 -25.81 23.09
C VAL A 12 -6.12 -24.33 22.68
N VAL A 13 -5.09 -23.51 22.96
CA VAL A 13 -5.04 -22.10 22.52
C VAL A 13 -4.36 -21.94 21.15
N LEU A 14 -3.36 -22.79 20.83
CA LEU A 14 -2.62 -22.70 19.57
C LEU A 14 -3.42 -23.15 18.34
N ILE A 15 -4.26 -24.17 18.47
CA ILE A 15 -5.11 -24.67 17.37
C ILE A 15 -6.12 -23.60 16.90
N PRO A 16 -6.92 -22.96 17.77
CA PRO A 16 -7.82 -21.89 17.32
C PRO A 16 -7.07 -20.65 16.81
N LEU A 17 -5.86 -20.36 17.32
CA LEU A 17 -5.04 -19.24 16.80
C LEU A 17 -4.59 -19.48 15.35
N PHE A 18 -4.21 -20.71 15.00
CA PHE A 18 -3.86 -21.08 13.62
C PHE A 18 -5.08 -21.05 12.69
N PHE A 19 -6.25 -21.51 13.15
CA PHE A 19 -7.50 -21.41 12.39
C PHE A 19 -7.99 -19.96 12.22
N LEU A 20 -7.72 -19.07 13.19
CA LEU A 20 -8.05 -17.64 13.09
C LEU A 20 -7.16 -16.90 12.08
N LEU A 21 -5.88 -17.29 11.94
CA LEU A 21 -4.96 -16.70 10.96
C LEU A 21 -5.29 -17.10 9.51
N SER A 22 -5.81 -18.31 9.29
CA SER A 22 -6.26 -18.77 7.97
C SER A 22 -7.58 -18.16 7.48
N CYS A 23 -8.22 -17.29 8.27
CA CYS A 23 -9.43 -16.55 7.89
C CYS A 23 -9.18 -15.05 7.65
N LEU A 24 -7.92 -14.62 7.53
CA LEU A 24 -7.63 -13.22 7.25
C LEU A 24 -7.92 -12.90 5.79
N THR A 25 -9.01 -12.17 5.56
CA THR A 25 -9.39 -11.61 4.24
C THR A 25 -8.28 -10.73 3.65
N TYR A 26 -7.41 -10.17 4.50
CA TYR A 26 -6.31 -9.31 4.09
C TYR A 26 -4.97 -9.73 4.70
N GLU A 27 -3.94 -9.76 3.87
CA GLU A 27 -2.54 -9.94 4.25
C GLU A 27 -1.75 -8.66 3.93
N SER A 28 -0.81 -8.27 4.79
CA SER A 28 0.06 -7.11 4.59
C SER A 28 1.51 -7.53 4.71
N VAL A 29 2.32 -7.16 3.72
CA VAL A 29 3.74 -7.48 3.65
C VAL A 29 4.51 -6.19 3.41
N SER A 30 5.49 -5.91 4.27
CA SER A 30 6.35 -4.73 4.18
C SER A 30 7.81 -5.12 4.19
N VAL A 31 8.58 -4.50 3.29
CA VAL A 31 10.01 -4.77 3.14
C VAL A 31 10.75 -3.46 3.02
N ARG A 32 11.81 -3.29 3.82
CA ARG A 32 12.79 -2.22 3.62
C ARG A 32 13.77 -2.66 2.53
N LEU A 33 13.93 -1.82 1.52
CA LEU A 33 14.77 -2.08 0.35
C LEU A 33 16.16 -1.47 0.49
N THR A 34 16.36 -0.64 1.52
CA THR A 34 17.63 0.01 1.84
C THR A 34 17.87 0.04 3.35
N GLU A 35 19.14 0.04 3.73
CA GLU A 35 19.57 0.26 5.12
C GLU A 35 19.55 1.74 5.53
N LYS A 36 19.20 2.66 4.62
CA LYS A 36 19.08 4.09 4.95
C LYS A 36 18.06 4.27 6.08
N THR A 37 18.41 5.11 7.05
CA THR A 37 17.46 5.53 8.08
C THR A 37 16.23 6.13 7.41
N PRO A 38 15.03 5.59 7.67
CA PRO A 38 13.81 6.10 7.07
C PRO A 38 13.63 7.57 7.44
N PRO A 39 13.21 8.42 6.50
CA PRO A 39 12.77 9.76 6.82
C PRO A 39 11.54 9.64 7.71
N GLY A 40 11.64 10.13 8.95
CA GLY A 40 10.55 10.01 9.92
C GLY A 40 9.23 10.62 9.45
N VAL A 41 8.16 10.36 10.20
CA VAL A 41 6.76 10.71 9.88
C VAL A 41 6.53 12.21 9.56
N SER A 42 7.41 13.10 10.02
CA SER A 42 7.34 14.55 9.76
C SER A 42 7.73 14.95 8.33
N VAL A 43 8.32 14.06 7.53
CA VAL A 43 8.76 14.37 6.17
C VAL A 43 7.56 14.31 5.22
N PRO A 44 7.28 15.37 4.42
CA PRO A 44 6.11 15.37 3.57
C PRO A 44 6.15 14.28 2.50
N LEU A 45 5.06 13.53 2.40
CA LEU A 45 4.82 12.47 1.42
C LEU A 45 4.04 13.05 0.21
N LEU A 46 4.36 12.55 -0.98
CA LEU A 46 3.61 12.83 -2.20
C LEU A 46 2.95 11.54 -2.70
N VAL A 47 1.64 11.60 -2.97
CA VAL A 47 0.90 10.47 -3.54
C VAL A 47 0.94 10.58 -5.06
N GLY A 48 1.65 9.64 -5.69
CA GLY A 48 2.14 9.78 -7.05
C GLY A 48 1.53 8.84 -8.08
N GLY A 49 2.41 8.25 -8.88
CA GLY A 49 2.07 7.43 -10.05
C GLY A 49 1.50 6.07 -9.64
N PHE A 50 0.31 5.74 -10.11
CA PHE A 50 -0.31 4.44 -9.88
C PHE A 50 -0.82 3.89 -11.19
N HIS A 51 -0.67 2.59 -11.38
CA HIS A 51 -1.21 1.91 -12.55
C HIS A 51 -2.09 0.74 -12.17
N LEU A 52 -3.04 0.43 -13.05
CA LEU A 52 -3.90 -0.74 -12.92
C LEU A 52 -3.24 -1.95 -13.60
N LYS A 53 -3.11 -3.04 -12.86
CA LYS A 53 -2.76 -4.37 -13.37
C LYS A 53 -4.02 -5.24 -13.45
N GLY A 54 -3.95 -6.29 -14.26
CA GLY A 54 -5.07 -7.18 -14.50
C GLY A 54 -6.07 -6.63 -15.53
N GLY A 55 -6.81 -7.52 -16.18
CA GLY A 55 -7.74 -7.21 -17.29
C GLY A 55 -9.02 -6.46 -16.88
N VAL A 56 -9.04 -5.80 -15.72
CA VAL A 56 -10.24 -5.20 -15.11
C VAL A 56 -10.05 -3.68 -14.93
N GLN A 57 -9.35 -3.05 -15.86
CA GLN A 57 -9.02 -1.61 -15.85
C GLN A 57 -10.25 -0.68 -15.77
N HIS A 58 -11.45 -1.17 -16.10
CA HIS A 58 -12.68 -0.38 -16.12
C HIS A 58 -13.43 -0.31 -14.78
N ARG A 59 -12.97 -1.00 -13.72
CA ARG A 59 -13.72 -1.10 -12.45
C ARG A 59 -13.16 -0.28 -11.30
N VAL A 60 -11.94 0.23 -11.40
CA VAL A 60 -11.34 1.01 -10.31
C VAL A 60 -10.82 2.33 -10.84
N ASP A 61 -11.23 3.42 -10.18
CA ASP A 61 -10.71 4.74 -10.45
C ASP A 61 -9.41 4.96 -9.64
N LEU A 62 -8.31 5.17 -10.36
CA LEU A 62 -7.02 5.50 -9.76
C LEU A 62 -7.07 6.83 -9.00
N SER A 63 -7.98 7.76 -9.35
CA SER A 63 -8.19 8.98 -8.57
C SER A 63 -8.73 8.66 -7.17
N GLY A 64 -9.71 7.76 -7.09
CA GLY A 64 -10.26 7.25 -5.83
C GLY A 64 -9.21 6.55 -4.96
N LEU A 65 -8.32 5.75 -5.58
CA LEU A 65 -7.19 5.12 -4.89
C LEU A 65 -6.25 6.16 -4.26
N ARG A 66 -5.83 7.18 -5.04
CA ARG A 66 -4.90 8.22 -4.55
C ARG A 66 -5.51 9.02 -3.42
N ASN A 67 -6.78 9.42 -3.55
CA ASN A 67 -7.50 10.16 -2.52
C ASN A 67 -7.68 9.33 -1.23
N SER A 68 -7.97 8.04 -1.38
CA SER A 68 -8.09 7.11 -0.25
C SER A 68 -6.77 6.93 0.50
N LEU A 69 -5.65 6.83 -0.23
CA LEU A 69 -4.31 6.75 0.34
C LEU A 69 -3.89 8.05 1.01
N GLU A 70 -4.13 9.20 0.38
CA GLU A 70 -3.91 10.52 0.98
C GLU A 70 -4.64 10.66 2.32
N LEU A 71 -5.95 10.34 2.33
CA LEU A 71 -6.77 10.41 3.53
C LEU A 71 -6.23 9.46 4.62
N SER A 72 -5.97 8.21 4.28
CA SER A 72 -5.46 7.19 5.22
C SER A 72 -4.11 7.59 5.83
N LEU A 73 -3.21 8.17 5.04
CA LEU A 73 -1.91 8.67 5.51
C LEU A 73 -2.07 9.87 6.45
N ARG A 74 -2.97 10.81 6.12
CA ARG A 74 -3.27 11.97 6.99
C ARG A 74 -3.87 11.55 8.33
N GLU A 75 -4.81 10.61 8.32
CA GLU A 75 -5.38 10.04 9.55
C GLU A 75 -4.31 9.41 10.45
N ARG A 76 -3.24 8.89 9.85
CA ARG A 76 -2.10 8.33 10.59
C ARG A 76 -1.08 9.37 11.07
N GLY A 77 -1.29 10.66 10.76
CA GLY A 77 -0.47 11.77 11.22
C GLY A 77 0.64 12.20 10.26
N PHE A 78 0.67 11.69 9.02
CA PHE A 78 1.62 12.15 8.02
C PHE A 78 1.26 13.53 7.47
N SER A 79 2.27 14.34 7.17
CA SER A 79 2.12 15.50 6.30
C SER A 79 2.08 15.02 4.85
N VAL A 80 0.92 15.12 4.19
CA VAL A 80 0.73 14.62 2.82
C VAL A 80 0.38 15.77 1.89
N ILE A 81 1.20 15.96 0.86
CA ILE A 81 0.92 16.82 -0.30
C ILE A 81 -0.29 16.23 -1.03
N THR A 82 -1.27 17.07 -1.35
CA THR A 82 -2.54 16.55 -1.91
C THR A 82 -2.29 15.79 -3.21
N ALA A 83 -3.18 14.84 -3.53
CA ALA A 83 -3.16 14.13 -4.80
C ALA A 83 -3.28 15.13 -5.96
N GLU A 84 -4.10 16.18 -5.82
CA GLU A 84 -4.23 17.25 -6.81
C GLU A 84 -2.90 18.00 -7.04
N GLU A 85 -2.21 18.42 -5.98
CA GLU A 85 -0.91 19.09 -6.07
C GLU A 85 0.14 18.17 -6.69
N SER A 86 0.15 16.89 -6.31
CA SER A 86 1.05 15.88 -6.86
C SER A 86 0.81 15.68 -8.36
N LEU A 87 -0.45 15.63 -8.80
CA LEU A 87 -0.82 15.59 -10.22
C LEU A 87 -0.43 16.87 -10.96
N ALA A 88 -0.57 18.04 -10.34
CA ALA A 88 -0.13 19.29 -10.94
C ALA A 88 1.39 19.33 -11.17
N ILE A 89 2.19 18.74 -10.26
CA ILE A 89 3.64 18.58 -10.44
C ILE A 89 3.94 17.70 -11.66
N LEU A 90 3.25 16.56 -11.80
CA LEU A 90 3.41 15.65 -12.94
C LEU A 90 3.02 16.31 -14.27
N ASN A 91 1.87 16.98 -14.30
CA ASN A 91 1.37 17.67 -15.49
C ASN A 91 2.35 18.76 -15.95
N ARG A 92 2.92 19.55 -15.03
CA ARG A 92 3.95 20.56 -15.34
C ARG A 92 5.28 19.95 -15.81
N ALA A 93 5.53 18.68 -15.50
CA ALA A 93 6.69 17.94 -15.98
C ALA A 93 6.39 17.16 -17.28
N GLY A 94 5.15 17.17 -17.77
CA GLY A 94 4.73 16.38 -18.92
C GLY A 94 4.74 14.87 -18.66
N LEU A 95 4.51 14.46 -17.41
CA LEU A 95 4.56 13.06 -16.97
C LEU A 95 3.16 12.50 -16.75
N ASP A 96 2.99 11.21 -17.04
CA ASP A 96 1.72 10.49 -16.86
C ASP A 96 1.64 9.90 -15.44
N ALA A 97 0.56 10.19 -14.74
CA ALA A 97 0.28 9.66 -13.40
C ALA A 97 -0.25 8.22 -13.43
N GLY A 98 -0.67 7.70 -14.60
CA GLY A 98 -1.18 6.35 -14.81
C GLY A 98 -0.13 5.25 -14.86
N ARG A 99 1.13 5.57 -14.55
CA ARG A 99 2.26 4.64 -14.56
C ARG A 99 3.26 4.91 -13.44
N GLU A 100 4.15 3.95 -13.24
CA GLU A 100 5.37 4.17 -12.44
C GLU A 100 6.33 5.10 -13.19
N LEU A 101 6.97 5.98 -12.43
CA LEU A 101 7.99 6.87 -12.95
C LEU A 101 9.36 6.22 -12.84
N THR A 102 10.18 6.47 -13.85
CA THR A 102 11.59 6.08 -13.85
C THR A 102 12.41 6.98 -12.91
N VAL A 103 13.61 6.54 -12.54
CA VAL A 103 14.53 7.31 -11.68
C VAL A 103 14.78 8.71 -12.27
N ASP A 104 15.04 8.81 -13.57
CA ASP A 104 15.29 10.10 -14.23
C ASP A 104 14.07 11.03 -14.15
N GLU A 105 12.86 10.49 -14.25
CA GLU A 105 11.62 11.26 -14.16
C GLU A 105 11.34 11.72 -12.72
N LEU A 106 11.62 10.86 -11.74
CA LEU A 106 11.54 11.19 -10.32
C LEU A 106 12.54 12.31 -9.95
N LEU A 107 13.76 12.24 -10.46
CA LEU A 107 14.76 13.28 -10.26
C LEU A 107 14.35 14.61 -10.91
N ARG A 108 13.66 14.59 -12.06
CA ARG A 108 13.12 15.81 -12.68
C ARG A 108 12.08 16.51 -11.79
N ILE A 109 11.20 15.76 -11.14
CA ILE A 109 10.17 16.35 -10.27
C ILE A 109 10.69 16.71 -8.87
N SER A 110 11.83 16.13 -8.43
CA SER A 110 12.43 16.40 -7.12
C SER A 110 12.65 17.89 -6.85
N SER A 111 13.16 18.64 -7.85
CA SER A 111 13.46 20.07 -7.75
C SER A 111 12.23 20.97 -7.58
N ARG A 112 11.03 20.44 -7.89
CA ARG A 112 9.74 21.16 -7.86
C ARG A 112 8.83 20.66 -6.75
N SER A 113 9.24 19.59 -6.08
CA SER A 113 8.44 18.89 -5.10
C SER A 113 8.61 19.53 -3.72
N PRO A 114 7.52 19.91 -3.03
CA PRO A 114 7.60 20.39 -1.65
C PRO A 114 7.87 19.26 -0.64
N GLY A 115 7.74 17.99 -1.05
CA GLY A 115 8.04 16.83 -0.23
C GLY A 115 9.24 16.03 -0.75
N ARG A 116 9.68 15.06 0.07
CA ARG A 116 10.89 14.28 -0.18
C ARG A 116 10.60 12.82 -0.54
N ILE A 117 9.43 12.31 -0.18
CA ILE A 117 9.09 10.90 -0.40
C ILE A 117 7.97 10.80 -1.40
N TRP A 118 8.25 10.10 -2.49
CA TRP A 118 7.30 9.81 -3.54
C TRP A 118 6.70 8.43 -3.33
N LEU A 119 5.38 8.35 -3.35
CA LEU A 119 4.63 7.10 -3.31
C LEU A 119 4.17 6.75 -4.73
N GLN A 120 4.57 5.59 -5.22
CA GLN A 120 4.05 5.05 -6.48
C GLN A 120 3.80 3.56 -6.38
N GLY A 121 3.04 3.00 -7.30
CA GLY A 121 2.89 1.54 -7.37
C GLY A 121 1.74 1.10 -8.25
N TYR A 122 1.04 0.07 -7.81
CA TYR A 122 0.03 -0.59 -8.62
C TYR A 122 -1.16 -1.09 -7.82
N LEU A 123 -2.29 -1.21 -8.51
CA LEU A 123 -3.44 -1.96 -8.04
C LEU A 123 -3.74 -3.06 -9.07
N ASP A 124 -3.64 -4.31 -8.65
CA ASP A 124 -4.01 -5.48 -9.44
C ASP A 124 -5.33 -6.04 -8.93
N VAL A 125 -6.27 -6.26 -9.85
CA VAL A 125 -7.56 -6.87 -9.53
C VAL A 125 -7.78 -8.04 -10.46
N GLN A 126 -7.89 -9.22 -9.87
CA GLN A 126 -8.05 -10.47 -10.59
C GLN A 126 -9.33 -11.16 -10.17
N ARG A 127 -10.05 -11.70 -11.16
CA ARG A 127 -11.20 -12.56 -10.92
C ARG A 127 -10.72 -14.00 -10.91
N THR A 128 -11.01 -14.71 -9.83
CA THR A 128 -10.77 -16.13 -9.67
C THR A 128 -12.09 -16.87 -9.83
N PRO A 129 -12.33 -17.55 -10.96
CA PRO A 129 -13.52 -18.35 -11.12
C PRO A 129 -13.49 -19.52 -10.12
N ASP A 130 -14.57 -19.69 -9.37
CA ASP A 130 -14.80 -20.81 -8.47
C ASP A 130 -16.15 -21.46 -8.82
N LEU A 131 -16.31 -22.74 -8.48
CA LEU A 131 -17.45 -23.58 -8.89
C LEU A 131 -18.80 -23.08 -8.33
N ALA A 132 -18.78 -22.37 -7.21
CA ALA A 132 -19.98 -21.85 -6.55
C ALA A 132 -20.30 -20.39 -6.92
N GLU A 133 -19.31 -19.51 -6.84
CA GLU A 133 -19.44 -18.08 -7.12
C GLU A 133 -18.07 -17.51 -7.48
N ASP A 134 -18.01 -16.54 -8.40
CA ASP A 134 -16.76 -15.85 -8.69
C ASP A 134 -16.18 -15.17 -7.46
N ARG A 135 -14.89 -15.39 -7.22
CA ARG A 135 -14.12 -14.68 -6.20
C ARG A 135 -13.22 -13.64 -6.83
N TRP A 136 -12.87 -12.65 -6.04
CA TRP A 136 -11.97 -11.58 -6.43
C TRP A 136 -10.75 -11.57 -5.52
N GLN A 137 -9.61 -11.34 -6.15
CA GLN A 137 -8.34 -11.09 -5.50
C GLN A 137 -7.90 -9.68 -5.86
N LEU A 138 -7.33 -8.99 -4.88
CA LEU A 138 -6.82 -7.64 -5.03
C LEU A 138 -5.40 -7.59 -4.48
N ALA A 139 -4.48 -6.96 -5.19
CA ALA A 139 -3.15 -6.64 -4.68
C ALA A 139 -2.87 -5.16 -4.88
N LEU A 140 -2.67 -4.44 -3.78
CA LEU A 140 -2.21 -3.05 -3.77
C LEU A 140 -0.74 -3.03 -3.35
N GLY A 141 0.14 -2.62 -4.26
CA GLY A 141 1.56 -2.42 -3.96
C GLY A 141 1.90 -0.93 -3.96
N VAL A 142 2.62 -0.48 -2.94
CA VAL A 142 3.09 0.91 -2.80
C VAL A 142 4.58 0.91 -2.45
N GLN A 143 5.36 1.58 -3.29
CA GLN A 143 6.78 1.82 -3.11
C GLN A 143 7.02 3.25 -2.60
N LEU A 144 7.92 3.37 -1.63
CA LEU A 144 8.35 4.64 -1.06
C LEU A 144 9.70 4.97 -1.67
N ILE A 145 9.83 6.13 -2.29
CA ILE A 145 11.04 6.52 -3.02
C ILE A 145 11.59 7.84 -2.47
N ASP A 146 12.90 7.88 -2.17
CA ASP A 146 13.57 9.15 -1.80
C ASP A 146 13.79 9.97 -3.06
N LEU A 147 13.13 11.12 -3.17
CA LEU A 147 13.26 12.01 -4.34
C LEU A 147 14.66 12.62 -4.47
N ARG A 148 15.52 12.55 -3.45
CA ARG A 148 16.91 13.05 -3.52
C ARG A 148 17.77 12.26 -4.51
N ASP A 149 17.53 10.95 -4.61
CA ASP A 149 18.33 10.04 -5.44
C ASP A 149 17.47 9.11 -6.31
N GLY A 150 16.14 9.22 -6.21
CA GLY A 150 15.17 8.40 -6.93
C GLY A 150 15.19 6.93 -6.51
N GLN A 151 15.84 6.59 -5.39
CA GLN A 151 15.98 5.20 -4.95
C GLN A 151 14.82 4.76 -4.05
N PRO A 152 14.32 3.53 -4.22
CA PRO A 152 13.30 2.99 -3.36
C PRO A 152 13.84 2.72 -1.95
N ILE A 153 13.11 3.17 -0.94
CA ILE A 153 13.43 3.00 0.48
C ILE A 153 12.77 1.74 1.02
N ALA A 154 11.49 1.57 0.69
CA ALA A 154 10.67 0.48 1.18
C ALA A 154 9.54 0.20 0.20
N GLU A 155 8.94 -0.97 0.36
CA GLU A 155 7.75 -1.37 -0.35
C GLU A 155 6.77 -2.00 0.63
N THR A 156 5.50 -1.67 0.49
CA THR A 156 4.41 -2.32 1.21
C THR A 156 3.42 -2.86 0.20
N ARG A 157 2.95 -4.08 0.44
CA ARG A 157 1.91 -4.74 -0.33
C ARG A 157 0.79 -5.18 0.58
N VAL A 158 -0.44 -4.99 0.13
CA VAL A 158 -1.64 -5.52 0.76
C VAL A 158 -2.35 -6.42 -0.24
N TYR A 159 -2.67 -7.62 0.19
CA TYR A 159 -3.40 -8.62 -0.58
C TYR A 159 -4.77 -8.83 0.04
N GLY A 160 -5.82 -8.66 -0.75
CA GLY A 160 -7.19 -9.04 -0.41
C GLY A 160 -7.56 -10.34 -1.10
N HIS A 161 -8.00 -11.34 -0.32
CA HIS A 161 -8.34 -12.67 -0.80
C HIS A 161 -9.84 -12.96 -0.62
N ASP A 162 -10.38 -13.85 -1.47
CA ASP A 162 -11.74 -14.38 -1.41
C ASP A 162 -12.87 -13.33 -1.35
N LEU A 163 -12.62 -12.17 -1.96
CA LEU A 163 -13.56 -11.05 -1.96
C LEU A 163 -14.76 -11.38 -2.86
N HIS A 164 -15.97 -11.13 -2.38
CA HIS A 164 -17.17 -11.26 -3.22
C HIS A 164 -17.20 -10.19 -4.32
N HIS A 165 -16.82 -8.95 -3.97
CA HIS A 165 -16.74 -7.82 -4.89
C HIS A 165 -15.58 -6.89 -4.52
N VAL A 166 -15.02 -6.20 -5.51
CA VAL A 166 -14.09 -5.08 -5.30
C VAL A 166 -14.89 -3.78 -5.37
N THR A 167 -14.92 -3.05 -4.26
CA THR A 167 -15.64 -1.79 -4.09
C THR A 167 -14.68 -0.72 -3.57
N ASP A 168 -15.07 0.55 -3.60
CA ASP A 168 -14.28 1.65 -3.02
C ASP A 168 -13.97 1.42 -1.53
N ARG A 169 -14.87 0.77 -0.79
CA ARG A 169 -14.62 0.39 0.61
C ARG A 169 -13.49 -0.61 0.77
N VAL A 170 -13.36 -1.57 -0.15
CA VAL A 170 -12.27 -2.55 -0.17
C VAL A 170 -10.95 -1.85 -0.48
N VAL A 171 -10.96 -0.94 -1.47
CA VAL A 171 -9.78 -0.13 -1.83
C VAL A 171 -9.35 0.73 -0.64
N PHE A 172 -10.30 1.39 0.03
CA PHE A 172 -10.04 2.20 1.22
C PHE A 172 -9.45 1.39 2.39
N GLU A 173 -9.97 0.19 2.66
CA GLU A 173 -9.39 -0.68 3.68
C GLU A 173 -7.96 -1.12 3.33
N CYS A 174 -7.66 -1.35 2.05
CA CYS A 174 -6.30 -1.63 1.60
C CYS A 174 -5.38 -0.42 1.78
N THR A 175 -5.83 0.79 1.42
CA THR A 175 -5.03 2.01 1.63
C THR A 175 -4.78 2.29 3.11
N ARG A 176 -5.76 2.00 3.99
CA ARG A 176 -5.58 2.11 5.45
C ARG A 176 -4.46 1.20 5.95
N ARG A 177 -4.45 -0.05 5.50
CA ARG A 177 -3.40 -1.03 5.83
C ARG A 177 -2.03 -0.66 5.27
N ILE A 178 -1.99 -0.10 4.05
CA ILE A 178 -0.77 0.49 3.50
C ILE A 178 -0.27 1.60 4.43
N SER A 179 -1.13 2.52 4.84
CA SER A 179 -0.75 3.63 5.71
C SER A 179 -0.25 3.18 7.08
N ASP A 180 -0.88 2.17 7.68
CA ASP A 180 -0.40 1.55 8.94
C ASP A 180 1.00 0.96 8.75
N SER A 181 1.21 0.21 7.68
CA SER A 181 2.50 -0.39 7.36
C SER A 181 3.60 0.66 7.09
N ILE A 182 3.25 1.75 6.39
CA ILE A 182 4.16 2.88 6.14
C ILE A 182 4.51 3.57 7.46
N PHE A 183 3.54 3.72 8.36
CA PHE A 183 3.78 4.25 9.70
C PHE A 183 4.78 3.40 10.48
N ASP A 184 4.62 2.08 10.48
CA ASP A 184 5.54 1.17 11.16
C ASP A 184 6.95 1.19 10.52
N LEU A 185 7.01 1.38 9.20
CA LEU A 185 8.29 1.49 8.49
C LEU A 185 9.03 2.80 8.76
N LEU A 186 8.31 3.91 8.94
CA LEU A 186 8.88 5.25 9.08
C LEU A 186 8.95 5.75 10.53
N SER A 187 8.30 5.05 11.46
CA SER A 187 8.41 5.35 12.89
C SER A 187 9.70 4.77 13.46
N PRO A 188 10.46 5.53 14.26
CA PRO A 188 11.68 5.07 14.92
C PRO A 188 11.40 4.02 16.00
#